data_AF-A0A6N2EAR3-F1
#
_entry.id   AF-A0A6N2EAR3-F1
#
_cell.length_a   1.000
_cell.length_b   1.000
_cell.length_c   1.000
_cell.angle_alpha   90.00
_cell.angle_beta   90.00
_cell.angle_gamma   90.00
#
_symmetry.space_group_name_H-M   'P 1'
#
loop_
_entity.id
_entity.type
_entity.pdbx_description
1 polymer ?
#
loop_
_entity_poly.entity_id
_entity_poly.type
_entity_poly.pdbx_seq_one_letter_code
_entity_poly.pdbx_strand_id
1 'polypeptide(L)'
;MIDKQFAEYLFGAFSVTRWNDLVRPMEFTEMDHRAFAMMLAFFLGTIEEEHGREVDWDTIIYGGVFELLRKTALSDIKATVHRRIRSRHPEEYRRLNEWVAAKLEPLLEPYGLTERMRAYFIDHEDGGAVDNEAYKILEAAKVYSSYREFQIARPVNAHDPRLPEIETDLRERLEPFLDFVGMRRLIMELDLYRLIGVVDRLRYQARWSRTPRIPQTSVLGHSLMVAVFSLLFSVQLGACPARRYNNFFGALFHDLPEAVTRDIVAPTKSATPGLPDIVKQIEEDTVAEELYPFMSP
;
A
#
# COMPACT_ATOMS: atom_id res chain seq x y z
N MET A 1 -15.80 13.83 11.50
CA MET A 1 -16.69 12.91 10.76
C MET A 1 -16.08 12.73 9.37
N ILE A 2 -16.10 11.51 8.82
CA ILE A 2 -15.62 11.28 7.46
C ILE A 2 -16.70 11.70 6.48
N ASP A 3 -16.33 12.58 5.56
CA ASP A 3 -17.19 13.01 4.47
C ASP A 3 -17.52 11.85 3.50
N LYS A 4 -18.78 11.79 3.07
CA LYS A 4 -19.27 10.72 2.18
C LYS A 4 -18.56 10.75 0.83
N GLN A 5 -18.35 11.93 0.26
CA GLN A 5 -17.70 12.10 -1.04
C GLN A 5 -16.26 11.61 -0.98
N PHE A 6 -15.53 11.91 0.10
CA PHE A 6 -14.19 11.34 0.32
C PHE A 6 -14.22 9.81 0.41
N ALA A 7 -15.14 9.25 1.19
CA ALA A 7 -15.24 7.79 1.35
C ALA A 7 -15.56 7.07 0.04
N GLU A 8 -16.50 7.60 -0.76
CA GLU A 8 -16.84 7.06 -2.09
C GLU A 8 -15.66 7.18 -3.06
N TYR A 9 -14.94 8.30 -3.03
CA TYR A 9 -13.75 8.51 -3.85
C TYR A 9 -12.64 7.51 -3.50
N LEU A 10 -12.32 7.37 -2.22
CA LEU A 10 -11.33 6.40 -1.74
C LEU A 10 -11.73 4.97 -2.11
N PHE A 11 -13.01 4.63 -1.96
CA PHE A 11 -13.54 3.32 -2.33
C PHE A 11 -13.40 3.04 -3.84
N GLY A 12 -13.43 4.08 -4.68
CA GLY A 12 -13.16 3.97 -6.12
C GLY A 12 -11.77 3.38 -6.45
N ALA A 13 -10.79 3.44 -5.55
CA ALA A 13 -9.48 2.83 -5.77
C ALA A 13 -9.52 1.29 -5.87
N PHE A 14 -10.56 0.64 -5.34
CA PHE A 14 -10.80 -0.81 -5.55
C PHE A 14 -11.26 -1.13 -6.98
N SER A 15 -11.73 -0.14 -7.73
CA SER A 15 -12.14 -0.30 -9.14
C SER A 15 -11.03 0.04 -10.13
N VAL A 16 -9.91 0.64 -9.69
CA VAL A 16 -8.78 0.93 -10.57
C VAL A 16 -7.92 -0.32 -10.67
N THR A 17 -8.09 -1.06 -11.75
CA THR A 17 -7.37 -2.30 -12.01
C THR A 17 -5.96 -2.05 -12.54
N ARG A 18 -5.03 -2.93 -12.19
CA ARG A 18 -3.63 -2.90 -12.59
C ARG A 18 -3.29 -4.10 -13.45
N TRP A 19 -2.26 -3.97 -14.28
CA TRP A 19 -1.78 -5.03 -15.19
C TRP A 19 -2.85 -5.52 -16.17
N ASN A 20 -3.69 -4.60 -16.67
CA ASN A 20 -4.82 -4.90 -17.57
C ASN A 20 -4.40 -5.43 -18.95
N ASP A 21 -3.10 -5.42 -19.26
CA ASP A 21 -2.51 -5.95 -20.48
C ASP A 21 -1.81 -7.30 -20.31
N LEU A 22 -1.98 -7.95 -19.14
CA LEU A 22 -1.53 -9.30 -18.83
C LEU A 22 -2.71 -10.14 -18.29
N VAL A 23 -2.61 -11.46 -18.44
CA VAL A 23 -3.50 -12.39 -17.71
C VAL A 23 -3.17 -12.32 -16.23
N ARG A 24 -4.16 -12.23 -15.35
CA ARG A 24 -3.95 -12.13 -13.91
C ARG A 24 -4.65 -13.29 -13.20
N PRO A 25 -4.00 -14.01 -12.28
CA PRO A 25 -4.62 -15.12 -11.55
C PRO A 25 -5.68 -14.63 -10.55
N MET A 26 -5.73 -13.32 -10.30
CA MET A 26 -6.65 -12.62 -9.42
C MET A 26 -6.75 -11.15 -9.87
N GLU A 27 -7.69 -10.40 -9.30
CA GLU A 27 -7.74 -8.95 -9.52
C GLU A 27 -6.59 -8.25 -8.79
N PHE A 28 -5.88 -7.39 -9.51
CA PHE A 28 -4.94 -6.43 -8.92
C PHE A 28 -5.56 -5.05 -8.98
N THR A 29 -5.69 -4.40 -7.82
CA THR A 29 -6.27 -3.06 -7.70
C THR A 29 -5.22 -2.05 -7.22
N GLU A 30 -5.41 -0.77 -7.51
CA GLU A 30 -4.56 0.29 -6.93
C GLU A 30 -4.65 0.31 -5.41
N MET A 31 -5.83 0.03 -4.83
CA MET A 31 -5.96 -0.07 -3.38
C MET A 31 -5.03 -1.13 -2.79
N ASP A 32 -5.04 -2.35 -3.34
CA ASP A 32 -4.19 -3.45 -2.85
C ASP A 32 -2.69 -3.17 -3.07
N HIS A 33 -2.36 -2.62 -4.24
CA HIS A 33 -0.99 -2.23 -4.56
C HIS A 33 -0.42 -1.25 -3.53
N ARG A 34 -1.21 -0.23 -3.18
CA ARG A 34 -0.82 0.79 -2.20
C ARG A 34 -0.85 0.28 -0.78
N ALA A 35 -1.80 -0.57 -0.42
CA ALA A 35 -1.85 -1.20 0.90
C ALA A 35 -0.57 -2.02 1.16
N PHE A 36 -0.19 -2.84 0.19
CA PHE A 36 1.05 -3.60 0.26
C PHE A 36 2.29 -2.72 0.31
N ALA A 37 2.34 -1.67 -0.53
CA ALA A 37 3.45 -0.72 -0.51
C ALA A 37 3.56 0.01 0.84
N MET A 38 2.46 0.34 1.51
CA MET A 38 2.50 0.97 2.84
C MET A 38 3.00 0.01 3.91
N MET A 39 2.62 -1.26 3.86
CA MET A 39 3.15 -2.28 4.77
C MET A 39 4.65 -2.52 4.53
N LEU A 40 5.08 -2.56 3.27
CA LEU A 40 6.50 -2.62 2.92
C LEU A 40 7.27 -1.39 3.43
N ALA A 41 6.73 -0.19 3.23
CA ALA A 41 7.35 1.05 3.69
C ALA A 41 7.51 1.08 5.22
N PHE A 42 6.56 0.51 5.96
CA PHE A 42 6.69 0.28 7.40
C PHE A 42 7.89 -0.62 7.71
N PHE A 43 7.95 -1.82 7.15
CA PHE A 43 9.06 -2.74 7.46
C PHE A 43 10.42 -2.18 7.03
N LEU A 44 10.50 -1.56 5.85
CA LEU A 44 11.72 -0.92 5.39
C LEU A 44 12.13 0.22 6.32
N GLY A 45 11.20 1.11 6.68
CA GLY A 45 11.48 2.23 7.57
C GLY A 45 11.96 1.79 8.95
N THR A 46 11.28 0.82 9.58
CA THR A 46 11.67 0.29 10.89
C THR A 46 13.05 -0.35 10.85
N ILE A 47 13.36 -1.14 9.82
CA ILE A 47 14.69 -1.74 9.66
C ILE A 47 15.76 -0.66 9.47
N GLU A 48 15.49 0.39 8.69
CA GLU A 48 16.46 1.48 8.52
C GLU A 48 16.65 2.29 9.82
N GLU A 49 15.60 2.48 10.64
CA GLU A 49 15.71 3.08 11.98
C GLU A 49 16.60 2.24 12.91
N GLU A 50 16.44 0.91 12.91
CA GLU A 50 17.31 -0.02 13.64
C GLU A 50 18.79 0.08 13.20
N HIS A 51 19.03 0.50 11.96
CA HIS A 51 20.37 0.71 11.38
C HIS A 51 20.83 2.17 11.44
N GLY A 52 20.15 3.00 12.24
CA GLY A 52 20.58 4.36 12.57
C GLY A 52 20.17 5.44 11.58
N ARG A 53 19.25 5.15 10.66
CA ARG A 53 18.66 6.18 9.78
C ARG A 53 17.45 6.82 10.45
N GLU A 54 17.27 8.13 10.27
CA GLU A 54 16.06 8.81 10.71
C GLU A 54 14.97 8.71 9.65
N VAL A 55 13.76 8.29 10.04
CA VAL A 55 12.63 8.12 9.12
C VAL A 55 11.52 9.11 9.46
N ASP A 56 11.17 9.97 8.50
CA ASP A 56 9.99 10.82 8.61
C ASP A 56 8.73 10.05 8.25
N TRP A 57 8.12 9.44 9.26
CA TRP A 57 6.89 8.66 9.14
C TRP A 57 5.69 9.47 8.67
N ASP A 58 5.62 10.76 9.00
CA ASP A 58 4.53 11.64 8.55
C ASP A 58 4.63 11.76 7.02
N THR A 59 5.84 11.96 6.49
CA THR A 59 6.09 11.98 5.05
C THR A 59 5.73 10.66 4.37
N ILE A 60 6.07 9.50 4.98
CA ILE A 60 5.65 8.18 4.47
C ILE A 60 4.12 8.08 4.40
N ILE A 61 3.43 8.39 5.51
CA ILE A 61 1.98 8.26 5.62
C ILE A 61 1.26 9.17 4.62
N TYR A 62 1.56 10.47 4.63
CA TYR A 62 0.89 11.42 3.74
C TYR A 62 1.25 11.17 2.27
N GLY A 63 2.52 10.88 1.96
CA GLY A 63 2.94 10.58 0.60
C GLY A 63 2.23 9.35 0.02
N GLY A 64 2.12 8.28 0.81
CA GLY A 64 1.38 7.08 0.42
C GLY A 64 -0.11 7.33 0.14
N VAL A 65 -0.78 8.12 1.00
CA VAL A 65 -2.20 8.47 0.83
C VAL A 65 -2.42 9.38 -0.38
N PHE A 66 -1.62 10.44 -0.54
CA PHE A 66 -1.76 11.35 -1.68
C PHE A 66 -1.48 10.66 -3.00
N GLU A 67 -0.54 9.73 -3.03
CA GLU A 67 -0.24 8.96 -4.21
C GLU A 67 -1.36 7.96 -4.58
N LEU A 68 -2.02 7.36 -3.58
CA LEU A 68 -3.24 6.57 -3.80
C LEU A 68 -4.32 7.45 -4.44
N LEU A 69 -4.63 8.61 -3.83
CA LEU A 69 -5.65 9.53 -4.32
C LEU A 69 -5.33 10.02 -5.75
N ARG A 70 -4.07 10.35 -6.03
CA ARG A 70 -3.62 10.73 -7.37
C ARG A 70 -3.85 9.61 -8.38
N LYS A 71 -3.54 8.36 -8.05
CA LYS A 71 -3.79 7.22 -8.95
C LYS A 71 -5.27 6.99 -9.18
N THR A 72 -6.10 7.15 -8.15
CA THR A 72 -7.56 7.14 -8.32
C THR A 72 -8.04 8.24 -9.26
N ALA A 73 -7.43 9.43 -9.22
CA ALA A 73 -7.76 10.54 -10.11
C ALA A 73 -7.39 10.28 -11.56
N LEU A 74 -6.18 9.76 -11.78
CA LEU A 74 -5.58 9.53 -13.09
C LEU A 74 -6.09 8.28 -13.80
N SER A 75 -6.72 7.34 -13.07
CA SER A 75 -7.21 6.07 -13.60
C SER A 75 -6.07 5.20 -14.19
N ASP A 76 -6.37 4.29 -15.12
CA ASP A 76 -5.44 3.31 -15.72
C ASP A 76 -4.45 3.94 -16.73
N ILE A 77 -3.74 4.99 -16.33
CA ILE A 77 -2.56 5.46 -17.09
C ILE A 77 -1.39 4.55 -16.75
N LYS A 78 -0.96 3.74 -17.73
CA LYS A 78 0.23 2.88 -17.60
C LYS A 78 1.42 3.68 -17.06
N ALA A 79 2.14 3.10 -16.10
CA ALA A 79 3.30 3.74 -15.48
C ALA A 79 4.35 4.21 -16.50
N THR A 80 4.56 3.43 -17.57
CA THR A 80 5.49 3.79 -18.66
C THR A 80 5.04 5.04 -19.43
N VAL A 81 3.74 5.21 -19.66
CA VAL A 81 3.17 6.41 -20.28
C VAL A 81 3.34 7.61 -19.36
N HIS A 82 2.98 7.46 -18.08
CA HIS A 82 3.16 8.51 -17.07
C HIS A 82 4.61 8.98 -16.97
N ARG A 83 5.58 8.05 -16.95
CA ARG A 83 7.02 8.37 -16.95
C ARG A 83 7.45 9.10 -18.22
N ARG A 84 6.95 8.71 -19.40
CA ARG A 84 7.25 9.38 -20.67
C ARG A 84 6.67 10.80 -20.73
N ILE A 85 5.48 11.02 -20.17
CA ILE A 85 4.91 12.37 -20.04
C ILE A 85 5.82 13.22 -19.16
N ARG A 86 6.21 12.72 -17.99
CA ARG A 86 7.13 13.43 -17.08
C ARG A 86 8.45 13.81 -17.74
N SER A 87 9.10 12.88 -18.44
CA SER A 87 10.43 13.13 -19.00
C SER A 87 10.44 13.91 -20.31
N ARG A 88 9.41 13.74 -21.17
CA ARG A 88 9.38 14.36 -22.50
C ARG A 88 8.49 15.61 -22.56
N HIS A 89 7.54 15.76 -21.64
CA HIS A 89 6.56 16.84 -21.61
C HIS A 89 6.38 17.37 -20.17
N PRO A 90 7.44 17.91 -19.53
CA PRO A 90 7.40 18.33 -18.13
C PRO A 90 6.33 19.40 -17.84
N GLU A 91 6.07 20.30 -18.80
CA GLU A 91 4.99 21.30 -18.67
C GLU A 91 3.59 20.66 -18.62
N GLU A 92 3.33 19.67 -19.48
CA GLU A 92 2.06 18.93 -19.47
C GLU A 92 1.94 18.05 -18.23
N TYR A 93 3.06 17.52 -17.75
CA TYR A 93 3.11 16.80 -16.49
C TYR A 93 2.73 17.69 -15.29
N ARG A 94 3.25 18.93 -15.25
CA ARG A 94 2.88 19.92 -14.22
C ARG A 94 1.38 20.25 -14.28
N ARG A 95 0.86 20.53 -15.48
CA ARG A 95 -0.59 20.78 -15.69
C ARG A 95 -1.45 19.59 -15.26
N LEU A 96 -0.99 18.37 -15.50
CA LEU A 96 -1.68 17.16 -15.06
C LEU A 96 -1.74 17.10 -13.53
N ASN A 97 -0.64 17.38 -12.84
CA ASN A 97 -0.61 17.43 -11.37
C ASN A 97 -1.49 18.55 -10.81
N GLU A 98 -1.50 19.73 -11.42
CA GLU A 98 -2.41 20.84 -11.05
C GLU A 98 -3.88 20.45 -11.22
N TRP A 99 -4.21 19.76 -12.32
CA TRP A 99 -5.56 19.24 -12.56
C TRP A 99 -5.97 18.20 -11.51
N VAL A 100 -5.06 17.28 -11.15
CA VAL A 100 -5.30 16.31 -10.06
C VAL A 100 -5.50 17.04 -8.74
N ALA A 101 -4.65 18.01 -8.40
CA ALA A 101 -4.72 18.79 -7.18
C ALA A 101 -6.08 19.49 -7.06
N ALA A 102 -6.52 20.19 -8.11
CA ALA A 102 -7.81 20.87 -8.16
C ALA A 102 -9.00 19.90 -8.00
N LYS A 103 -8.88 18.68 -8.53
CA LYS A 103 -9.92 17.65 -8.38
C LYS A 103 -10.00 17.09 -6.95
N LEU A 104 -8.87 16.99 -6.26
CA LEU A 104 -8.77 16.43 -4.90
C LEU A 104 -9.00 17.46 -3.79
N GLU A 105 -8.79 18.75 -4.08
CA GLU A 105 -8.89 19.84 -3.11
C GLU A 105 -10.23 19.87 -2.35
N PRO A 106 -11.42 19.77 -2.98
CA PRO A 106 -12.69 19.73 -2.24
C PRO A 106 -12.82 18.53 -1.29
N LEU A 107 -12.11 17.43 -1.56
CA LEU A 107 -12.14 16.22 -0.73
C LEU A 107 -11.23 16.35 0.50
N LEU A 108 -10.17 17.15 0.39
CA LEU A 108 -9.12 17.30 1.41
C LEU A 108 -9.24 18.59 2.23
N GLU A 109 -9.96 19.60 1.72
CA GLU A 109 -10.25 20.86 2.41
C GLU A 109 -10.87 20.65 3.80
N PRO A 110 -11.88 19.76 4.01
CA PRO A 110 -12.46 19.54 5.33
C PRO A 110 -11.48 19.01 6.39
N TYR A 111 -10.31 18.54 5.96
CA TYR A 111 -9.26 18.00 6.81
C TYR A 111 -8.03 18.90 6.87
N GLY A 112 -8.03 20.06 6.18
CA GLY A 112 -6.89 20.97 6.12
C GLY A 112 -5.66 20.37 5.44
N LEU A 113 -5.85 19.42 4.51
CA LEU A 113 -4.75 18.69 3.87
C LEU A 113 -4.40 19.21 2.47
N THR A 114 -5.13 20.21 1.95
CA THR A 114 -4.96 20.76 0.59
C THR A 114 -3.54 21.25 0.33
N GLU A 115 -3.01 22.13 1.18
CA GLU A 115 -1.66 22.68 0.99
C GLU A 115 -0.59 21.60 1.08
N ARG A 116 -0.75 20.64 2.00
CA ARG A 116 0.19 19.53 2.14
C ARG A 116 0.20 18.62 0.91
N MET A 117 -0.97 18.38 0.32
CA MET A 117 -1.11 17.63 -0.92
C MET A 117 -0.53 18.39 -2.12
N ARG A 118 -0.77 19.71 -2.22
CA ARG A 118 -0.19 20.56 -3.28
C ARG A 118 1.33 20.54 -3.21
N ALA A 119 1.91 20.77 -2.02
CA ALA A 119 3.34 20.66 -1.79
C ALA A 119 3.88 19.29 -2.21
N TYR A 120 3.19 18.21 -1.84
CA TYR A 120 3.58 16.86 -2.28
C TYR A 120 3.54 16.67 -3.80
N PHE A 121 2.58 17.22 -4.54
CA PHE A 121 2.57 17.05 -6.01
C PHE A 121 3.56 17.96 -6.75
N ILE A 122 3.96 19.08 -6.14
CA ILE A 122 4.84 20.08 -6.74
C ILE A 122 6.30 19.81 -6.35
N ASP A 123 6.61 19.82 -5.04
CA ASP A 123 7.97 19.75 -4.51
C ASP A 123 8.59 18.36 -4.69
N HIS A 124 7.75 17.34 -4.65
CA HIS A 124 8.20 15.96 -4.73
C HIS A 124 8.59 15.54 -6.14
N GLU A 125 8.08 16.20 -7.17
CA GLU A 125 8.23 15.76 -8.56
C GLU A 125 9.15 16.63 -9.42
N ASP A 126 9.40 17.88 -9.03
CA ASP A 126 10.35 18.80 -9.70
C ASP A 126 11.81 18.60 -9.25
N GLY A 127 12.15 17.44 -8.69
CA GLY A 127 13.54 17.08 -8.32
C GLY A 127 13.98 17.60 -6.94
N GLY A 128 13.07 18.16 -6.13
CA GLY A 128 13.34 18.52 -4.72
C GLY A 128 13.39 17.32 -3.77
N ALA A 129 12.91 16.15 -4.21
CA ALA A 129 12.86 14.90 -3.44
C ALA A 129 14.20 14.17 -3.29
N VAL A 130 15.27 14.66 -3.91
CA VAL A 130 16.48 13.87 -4.20
C VAL A 130 17.19 13.36 -2.94
N ASP A 131 16.96 13.97 -1.77
CA ASP A 131 17.60 13.59 -0.50
C ASP A 131 16.68 13.47 0.72
N ASN A 132 15.42 13.09 0.54
CA ASN A 132 14.59 12.71 1.70
C ASN A 132 14.36 11.19 1.73
N GLU A 133 14.80 10.59 2.84
CA GLU A 133 14.82 9.15 3.08
C GLU A 133 13.43 8.52 3.07
N ALA A 134 12.44 9.19 3.67
CA ALA A 134 11.05 8.71 3.70
C ALA A 134 10.49 8.51 2.29
N TYR A 135 10.87 9.37 1.36
CA TYR A 135 10.45 9.25 -0.03
C TYR A 135 11.18 8.15 -0.79
N LYS A 136 12.48 7.94 -0.51
CA LYS A 136 13.21 6.80 -1.05
C LYS A 136 12.61 5.48 -0.56
N ILE A 137 12.24 5.39 0.72
CA ILE A 137 11.53 4.23 1.29
C ILE A 137 10.18 4.01 0.61
N LEU A 138 9.37 5.06 0.43
CA LEU A 138 8.10 4.98 -0.29
C LEU A 138 8.26 4.50 -1.74
N GLU A 139 9.26 5.02 -2.46
CA GLU A 139 9.53 4.61 -3.84
C GLU A 139 10.00 3.16 -3.89
N ALA A 140 10.92 2.75 -3.03
CA ALA A 140 11.41 1.37 -2.92
C ALA A 140 10.25 0.39 -2.68
N ALA A 141 9.39 0.70 -1.71
CA ALA A 141 8.21 -0.10 -1.39
C ALA A 141 7.22 -0.19 -2.55
N LYS A 142 6.97 0.92 -3.26
CA LYS A 142 6.09 0.96 -4.45
C LYS A 142 6.64 0.13 -5.61
N VAL A 143 7.93 0.26 -5.90
CA VAL A 143 8.57 -0.51 -6.97
C VAL A 143 8.55 -2.00 -6.60
N TYR A 144 8.89 -2.36 -5.36
CA TYR A 144 8.87 -3.75 -4.91
C TYR A 144 7.46 -4.36 -4.92
N SER A 145 6.43 -3.59 -4.53
CA SER A 145 5.02 -4.00 -4.67
C SER A 145 4.66 -4.34 -6.12
N SER A 146 5.15 -3.54 -7.08
CA SER A 146 4.96 -3.83 -8.52
C SER A 146 5.73 -5.10 -8.95
N TYR A 147 6.92 -5.31 -8.39
CA TYR A 147 7.71 -6.51 -8.65
C TYR A 147 7.04 -7.78 -8.13
N ARG A 148 6.42 -7.73 -6.95
CA ARG A 148 5.62 -8.84 -6.41
C ARG A 148 4.40 -9.15 -7.27
N GLU A 149 3.66 -8.14 -7.72
CA GLU A 149 2.54 -8.33 -8.67
C GLU A 149 3.01 -9.00 -9.97
N PHE A 150 4.16 -8.56 -10.50
CA PHE A 150 4.78 -9.19 -11.66
C PHE A 150 5.13 -10.65 -11.39
N GLN A 151 5.76 -10.98 -10.25
CA GLN A 151 6.10 -12.36 -9.90
C GLN A 151 4.86 -13.25 -9.78
N ILE A 152 3.73 -12.73 -9.32
CA ILE A 152 2.45 -13.46 -9.24
C ILE A 152 1.84 -13.69 -10.63
N ALA A 153 1.89 -12.69 -11.52
CA ALA A 153 1.31 -12.79 -12.87
C ALA A 153 2.21 -13.56 -13.87
N ARG A 154 3.53 -13.53 -13.69
CA ARG A 154 4.51 -14.10 -14.62
C ARG A 154 4.24 -15.56 -14.99
N PRO A 155 3.92 -16.49 -14.05
CA PRO A 155 3.69 -17.89 -14.39
C PRO A 155 2.54 -18.11 -15.39
N VAL A 156 1.46 -17.33 -15.30
CA VAL A 156 0.30 -17.47 -16.18
C VAL A 156 0.47 -16.73 -17.52
N ASN A 157 1.55 -15.96 -17.67
CA ASN A 157 1.90 -15.25 -18.91
C ASN A 157 3.21 -15.77 -19.53
N ALA A 158 3.64 -17.00 -19.21
CA ALA A 158 4.98 -17.50 -19.51
C ALA A 158 5.43 -17.41 -20.99
N HIS A 159 4.50 -17.28 -21.94
CA HIS A 159 4.78 -17.14 -23.37
C HIS A 159 4.73 -15.70 -23.90
N ASP A 160 4.47 -14.70 -23.06
CA ASP A 160 4.45 -13.30 -23.48
C ASP A 160 5.89 -12.79 -23.67
N PRO A 161 6.29 -12.37 -24.89
CA PRO A 161 7.65 -11.96 -25.20
C PRO A 161 8.07 -10.67 -24.48
N ARG A 162 7.13 -9.92 -23.88
CA ARG A 162 7.40 -8.68 -23.14
C ARG A 162 7.90 -8.93 -21.72
N LEU A 163 7.71 -10.13 -21.15
CA LEU A 163 8.07 -10.41 -19.75
C LEU A 163 9.54 -10.14 -19.41
N PRO A 164 10.54 -10.51 -20.25
CA PRO A 164 11.95 -10.22 -19.94
C PRO A 164 12.26 -8.72 -19.85
N GLU A 165 11.62 -7.91 -20.70
CA GLU A 165 11.78 -6.44 -20.67
C GLU A 165 11.12 -5.83 -19.43
N ILE A 166 9.93 -6.32 -19.05
CA ILE A 166 9.23 -5.89 -17.84
C ILE A 166 10.04 -6.25 -16.59
N GLU A 167 10.59 -7.46 -16.54
CA GLU A 167 11.42 -7.92 -15.43
C GLU A 167 12.68 -7.06 -15.30
N THR A 168 13.34 -6.76 -16.42
CA THR A 168 14.51 -5.87 -16.46
C THR A 168 14.17 -4.46 -15.97
N ASP A 169 13.11 -3.81 -16.49
CA ASP A 169 12.67 -2.46 -16.03
C ASP A 169 12.41 -2.44 -14.52
N LEU A 170 11.75 -3.47 -13.98
CA LEU A 170 11.47 -3.54 -12.56
C LEU A 170 12.74 -3.72 -11.72
N ARG A 171 13.68 -4.57 -12.15
CA ARG A 171 14.96 -4.80 -11.45
C ARG A 171 15.84 -3.56 -11.47
N GLU A 172 15.99 -2.90 -12.62
CA GLU A 172 16.74 -1.64 -12.75
C GLU A 172 16.16 -0.54 -11.86
N ARG A 173 14.84 -0.51 -11.67
CA ARG A 173 14.19 0.44 -10.75
C ARG A 173 14.35 0.09 -9.28
N LEU A 174 14.69 -1.15 -8.94
CA LEU A 174 14.98 -1.59 -7.57
C LEU A 174 16.44 -1.36 -7.18
N GLU A 175 17.35 -1.38 -8.16
CA GLU A 175 18.80 -1.22 -7.97
C GLU A 175 19.19 -0.01 -7.10
N PRO A 176 18.62 1.20 -7.29
CA PRO A 176 18.97 2.37 -6.49
C PRO A 176 18.66 2.23 -4.99
N PHE A 177 17.84 1.27 -4.60
CA PHE A 177 17.39 1.07 -3.22
C PHE A 177 18.09 -0.11 -2.54
N LEU A 178 19.11 -0.72 -3.17
CA LEU A 178 19.89 -1.82 -2.59
C LEU A 178 20.81 -1.36 -1.45
N ASP A 179 20.92 -0.05 -1.19
CA ASP A 179 21.58 0.51 -0.02
C ASP A 179 20.75 0.31 1.26
N PHE A 180 19.43 0.13 1.16
CA PHE A 180 18.57 -0.27 2.27
C PHE A 180 18.79 -1.74 2.65
N VAL A 181 18.99 -1.96 3.94
CA VAL A 181 19.13 -3.30 4.54
C VAL A 181 17.87 -4.12 4.29
N GLY A 182 16.69 -3.52 4.49
CA GLY A 182 15.42 -4.18 4.23
C GLY A 182 15.27 -4.62 2.77
N MET A 183 15.69 -3.77 1.81
CA MET A 183 15.65 -4.12 0.39
C MET A 183 16.59 -5.27 0.04
N ARG A 184 17.79 -5.32 0.62
CA ARG A 184 18.69 -6.47 0.43
C ARG A 184 18.07 -7.76 0.97
N ARG A 185 17.44 -7.73 2.15
CA ARG A 185 16.73 -8.89 2.73
C ARG A 185 15.59 -9.37 1.82
N LEU A 186 14.87 -8.46 1.17
CA LEU A 186 13.82 -8.79 0.19
C LEU A 186 14.35 -9.44 -1.08
N ILE A 187 15.42 -8.88 -1.67
CA ILE A 187 15.99 -9.36 -2.94
C ILE A 187 16.74 -10.68 -2.78
N MET A 188 17.39 -10.87 -1.63
CA MET A 188 18.10 -12.11 -1.28
C MET A 188 17.18 -13.20 -0.71
N GLU A 189 15.85 -12.98 -0.72
CA GLU A 189 14.84 -13.94 -0.25
C GLU A 189 15.05 -14.43 1.19
N LEU A 190 15.47 -13.51 2.08
CA LEU A 190 15.71 -13.80 3.49
C LEU A 190 14.39 -13.80 4.31
N ASP A 191 14.49 -13.57 5.60
CA ASP A 191 13.35 -13.57 6.53
C ASP A 191 12.27 -12.52 6.20
N LEU A 192 12.66 -11.28 5.85
CA LEU A 192 11.68 -10.26 5.44
C LEU A 192 10.90 -10.70 4.19
N TYR A 193 11.54 -11.39 3.23
CA TYR A 193 10.84 -11.95 2.07
C TYR A 193 9.76 -12.96 2.48
N ARG A 194 10.03 -13.79 3.48
CA ARG A 194 9.08 -14.76 4.02
C ARG A 194 7.90 -14.06 4.71
N LEU A 195 8.18 -13.05 5.55
CA LEU A 195 7.14 -12.23 6.18
C LEU A 195 6.23 -11.58 5.12
N ILE A 196 6.83 -10.97 4.10
CA ILE A 196 6.09 -10.35 3.00
C ILE A 196 5.27 -11.38 2.21
N GLY A 197 5.75 -12.61 2.06
CA GLY A 197 4.99 -13.71 1.48
C GLY A 197 3.76 -14.10 2.31
N VAL A 198 3.78 -13.92 3.63
CA VAL A 198 2.60 -14.06 4.50
C VAL A 198 1.65 -12.88 4.30
N VAL A 199 2.18 -11.64 4.30
CA VAL A 199 1.38 -10.42 4.06
C VAL A 199 0.65 -10.46 2.70
N ASP A 200 1.29 -11.00 1.65
CA ASP A 200 0.69 -11.20 0.32
C ASP A 200 -0.63 -11.98 0.40
N ARG A 201 -0.81 -12.87 1.40
CA ARG A 201 -2.03 -13.67 1.56
C ARG A 201 -3.28 -12.81 1.79
N LEU A 202 -3.14 -11.64 2.44
CA LEU A 202 -4.25 -10.71 2.67
C LEU A 202 -4.84 -10.18 1.35
N ARG A 203 -4.04 -10.14 0.28
CA ARG A 203 -4.49 -9.73 -1.06
C ARG A 203 -5.48 -10.75 -1.64
N TYR A 204 -5.30 -12.03 -1.34
CA TYR A 204 -6.09 -13.14 -1.89
C TYR A 204 -7.43 -13.34 -1.17
N GLN A 205 -7.59 -12.75 0.00
CA GLN A 205 -8.75 -12.93 0.85
C GLN A 205 -9.82 -11.91 0.52
N ALA A 206 -10.93 -12.36 -0.07
CA ALA A 206 -12.08 -11.52 -0.35
C ALA A 206 -12.90 -11.27 0.92
N ARG A 207 -13.17 -10.00 1.26
CA ARG A 207 -14.13 -9.68 2.32
C ARG A 207 -15.55 -9.96 1.84
N TRP A 208 -16.39 -10.48 2.74
CA TRP A 208 -17.80 -10.78 2.47
C TRP A 208 -18.01 -11.80 1.35
N SER A 209 -17.19 -12.84 1.30
CA SER A 209 -17.18 -13.89 0.26
C SER A 209 -18.52 -14.59 -0.01
N ARG A 210 -19.51 -14.45 0.88
CA ARG A 210 -20.87 -14.98 0.70
C ARG A 210 -21.74 -14.16 -0.26
N THR A 211 -21.37 -12.93 -0.60
CA THR A 211 -22.14 -12.09 -1.52
C THR A 211 -21.19 -11.29 -2.42
N PRO A 212 -21.28 -11.41 -3.75
CA PRO A 212 -20.42 -10.65 -4.65
C PRO A 212 -20.68 -9.15 -4.45
N ARG A 213 -19.63 -8.40 -4.12
CA ARG A 213 -19.66 -6.94 -4.03
C ARG A 213 -19.00 -6.32 -5.26
N ILE A 214 -19.48 -5.14 -5.64
CA ILE A 214 -18.96 -4.38 -6.77
C ILE A 214 -18.55 -2.99 -6.27
N PRO A 215 -17.24 -2.63 -6.33
CA PRO A 215 -16.10 -3.52 -6.54
C PRO A 215 -15.92 -4.56 -5.41
N GLN A 216 -15.24 -5.65 -5.73
CA GLN A 216 -14.77 -6.61 -4.74
C GLN A 216 -13.65 -5.97 -3.91
N THR A 217 -13.60 -6.27 -2.61
CA THR A 217 -12.58 -5.75 -1.69
C THR A 217 -11.77 -6.90 -1.09
N SER A 218 -10.45 -6.80 -1.13
CA SER A 218 -9.56 -7.71 -0.39
C SER A 218 -9.44 -7.28 1.08
N VAL A 219 -8.93 -8.16 1.95
CA VAL A 219 -8.56 -7.81 3.33
C VAL A 219 -7.44 -6.76 3.32
N LEU A 220 -6.41 -6.96 2.48
CA LEU A 220 -5.28 -6.03 2.35
C LEU A 220 -5.72 -4.60 2.00
N GLY A 221 -6.52 -4.43 0.95
CA GLY A 221 -7.01 -3.13 0.53
C GLY A 221 -7.97 -2.51 1.56
N HIS A 222 -8.76 -3.35 2.25
CA HIS A 222 -9.58 -2.88 3.36
C HIS A 222 -8.72 -2.29 4.48
N SER A 223 -7.60 -2.93 4.85
CA SER A 223 -6.73 -2.42 5.90
C SER A 223 -6.19 -1.03 5.60
N LEU A 224 -5.80 -0.74 4.34
CA LEU A 224 -5.40 0.62 3.95
C LEU A 224 -6.57 1.61 4.00
N MET A 225 -7.77 1.21 3.57
CA MET A 225 -8.95 2.08 3.67
C MET A 225 -9.22 2.50 5.12
N VAL A 226 -9.13 1.55 6.07
CA VAL A 226 -9.26 1.84 7.51
C VAL A 226 -8.11 2.71 8.01
N ALA A 227 -6.88 2.49 7.54
CA ALA A 227 -5.73 3.33 7.89
C ALA A 227 -5.88 4.79 7.42
N VAL A 228 -6.39 5.01 6.19
CA VAL A 228 -6.69 6.36 5.68
C VAL A 228 -7.76 7.04 6.53
N PHE A 229 -8.82 6.32 6.90
CA PHE A 229 -9.84 6.85 7.80
C PHE A 229 -9.29 7.19 9.19
N SER A 230 -8.44 6.33 9.74
CA SER A 230 -7.72 6.55 10.99
C SER A 230 -6.83 7.80 10.94
N LEU A 231 -6.14 8.04 9.82
CA LEU A 231 -5.37 9.26 9.58
C LEU A 231 -6.27 10.50 9.60
N LEU A 232 -7.38 10.48 8.87
CA LEU A 232 -8.30 11.63 8.81
C LEU A 232 -8.87 11.98 10.19
N PHE A 233 -9.25 10.98 10.98
CA PHE A 233 -9.67 11.22 12.36
C PHE A 233 -8.53 11.78 13.21
N SER A 234 -7.31 11.27 13.04
CA SER A 234 -6.14 11.76 13.77
C SER A 234 -5.84 13.22 13.43
N VAL A 235 -6.00 13.63 12.17
CA VAL A 235 -5.86 15.03 11.73
C VAL A 235 -6.94 15.91 12.35
N GLN A 236 -8.22 15.49 12.30
CA GLN A 236 -9.33 16.25 12.90
C GLN A 236 -9.18 16.44 14.42
N LEU A 237 -8.57 15.45 15.10
CA LEU A 237 -8.31 15.51 16.54
C LEU A 237 -7.03 16.29 16.91
N GLY A 238 -6.28 16.80 15.93
CA GLY A 238 -4.99 17.44 16.20
C GLY A 238 -3.97 16.49 16.83
N ALA A 239 -4.01 15.20 16.50
CA ALA A 239 -3.12 14.20 17.06
C ALA A 239 -1.65 14.53 16.77
N CYS A 240 -0.78 14.35 17.76
CA CYS A 240 0.67 14.51 17.59
C CYS A 240 1.25 13.46 16.62
N PRO A 241 2.47 13.68 16.07
CA PRO A 241 3.08 12.75 15.10
C PRO A 241 3.10 11.30 15.57
N ALA A 242 3.51 11.03 16.81
CA ALA A 242 3.54 9.67 17.37
C ALA A 242 2.15 9.01 17.39
N ARG A 243 1.09 9.77 17.72
CA ARG A 243 -0.28 9.26 17.71
C ARG A 243 -0.78 9.03 16.28
N ARG A 244 -0.43 9.89 15.32
CA ARG A 244 -0.74 9.67 13.90
C ARG A 244 -0.09 8.40 13.37
N TYR A 245 1.20 8.20 13.67
CA TYR A 245 1.95 6.99 13.33
C TYR A 245 1.27 5.74 13.89
N ASN A 246 1.03 5.70 15.21
CA ASN A 246 0.40 4.55 15.87
C ASN A 246 -1.01 4.27 15.34
N ASN A 247 -1.81 5.32 15.13
CA ASN A 247 -3.18 5.18 14.62
C ASN A 247 -3.20 4.68 13.17
N PHE A 248 -2.29 5.16 12.32
CA PHE A 248 -2.24 4.75 10.92
C PHE A 248 -1.76 3.31 10.78
N PHE A 249 -0.59 2.97 11.34
CA PHE A 249 -0.04 1.63 11.21
C PHE A 249 -0.79 0.59 12.04
N GLY A 250 -1.32 0.97 13.21
CA GLY A 250 -2.23 0.10 13.97
C GLY A 250 -3.49 -0.26 13.17
N ALA A 251 -4.05 0.71 12.44
CA ALA A 251 -5.16 0.44 11.51
C ALA A 251 -4.73 -0.34 10.27
N LEU A 252 -3.53 -0.10 9.73
CA LEU A 252 -3.01 -0.82 8.57
C LEU A 252 -2.77 -2.31 8.87
N PHE A 253 -2.34 -2.64 10.08
CA PHE A 253 -2.01 -4.01 10.48
C PHE A 253 -3.11 -4.72 11.31
N HIS A 254 -4.26 -4.09 11.54
CA HIS A 254 -5.28 -4.64 12.45
C HIS A 254 -5.79 -6.03 12.05
N ASP A 255 -5.84 -6.32 10.74
CA ASP A 255 -6.26 -7.60 10.17
C ASP A 255 -5.07 -8.47 9.74
N LEU A 256 -3.82 -8.11 10.08
CA LEU A 256 -2.64 -8.94 9.77
C LEU A 256 -2.77 -10.40 10.26
N PRO A 257 -3.36 -10.70 11.43
CA PRO A 257 -3.63 -12.07 11.85
C PRO A 257 -4.43 -12.90 10.82
N GLU A 258 -5.32 -12.29 10.04
CA GLU A 258 -6.11 -13.00 9.02
C GLU A 258 -5.22 -13.65 7.94
N ALA A 259 -3.97 -13.20 7.77
CA ALA A 259 -3.01 -13.78 6.82
C ALA A 259 -2.68 -15.25 7.11
N VAL A 260 -2.75 -15.65 8.38
CA VAL A 260 -2.43 -17.02 8.84
C VAL A 260 -3.67 -17.78 9.31
N THR A 261 -4.67 -17.10 9.88
CA THR A 261 -5.84 -17.79 10.44
C THR A 261 -7.03 -17.86 9.49
N ARG A 262 -7.16 -16.89 8.57
CA ARG A 262 -8.38 -16.56 7.80
C ARG A 262 -9.56 -16.22 8.71
N ASP A 263 -10.37 -15.22 8.36
CA ASP A 263 -11.49 -14.82 9.21
C ASP A 263 -12.53 -15.95 9.37
N ILE A 264 -12.72 -16.39 10.63
CA ILE A 264 -13.89 -17.17 11.01
C ILE A 264 -15.05 -16.18 11.15
N VAL A 265 -15.98 -16.20 10.20
CA VAL A 265 -17.09 -15.23 10.18
C VAL A 265 -17.99 -15.32 11.42
N ALA A 266 -18.55 -14.17 11.83
CA ALA A 266 -19.34 -14.00 13.06
C ALA A 266 -20.41 -15.08 13.34
N PRO A 267 -21.21 -15.56 12.36
CA PRO A 267 -22.19 -16.62 12.63
C PRO A 267 -21.56 -17.94 13.11
N THR A 268 -20.33 -18.21 12.71
CA THR A 268 -19.58 -19.40 13.12
C THR A 268 -18.90 -19.17 14.46
N LYS A 269 -18.33 -17.98 14.71
CA LYS A 269 -17.71 -17.61 16.00
C LYS A 269 -18.68 -17.77 17.18
N SER A 270 -19.95 -17.45 17.00
CA SER A 270 -20.98 -17.53 18.05
C SER A 270 -21.77 -18.85 18.06
N ALA A 271 -21.30 -19.91 17.39
CA ALA A 271 -22.04 -21.17 17.29
C ALA A 271 -22.19 -21.89 18.64
N THR A 272 -21.25 -21.70 19.56
CA THR A 272 -21.34 -22.18 20.95
C THR A 272 -20.77 -21.15 21.93
N PRO A 273 -21.13 -21.19 23.24
CA PRO A 273 -20.66 -20.21 24.21
C PRO A 273 -19.13 -20.16 24.40
N GLY A 274 -18.43 -21.29 24.23
CA GLY A 274 -16.97 -21.39 24.44
C GLY A 274 -16.13 -21.25 23.17
N LEU A 275 -16.76 -21.29 21.99
CA LEU A 275 -16.04 -21.19 20.71
C LEU A 275 -15.32 -19.85 20.49
N PRO A 276 -15.84 -18.68 20.91
CA PRO A 276 -15.12 -17.42 20.78
C PRO A 276 -13.75 -17.43 21.45
N ASP A 277 -13.65 -17.94 22.68
CA ASP A 277 -12.39 -17.97 23.44
C ASP A 277 -11.40 -18.97 22.82
N ILE A 278 -11.89 -20.14 22.37
CA ILE A 278 -11.07 -21.13 21.68
C ILE A 278 -10.52 -20.57 20.37
N VAL A 279 -11.36 -19.90 19.57
CA VAL A 279 -10.95 -19.27 18.31
C VAL A 279 -9.87 -18.22 18.58
N LYS A 280 -10.07 -17.40 19.60
CA LYS A 280 -9.08 -16.38 19.99
C LYS A 280 -7.74 -17.00 20.38
N GLN A 281 -7.74 -18.08 21.18
CA GLN A 281 -6.50 -18.77 21.56
C GLN A 281 -5.80 -19.37 20.34
N ILE A 282 -6.54 -20.05 19.46
CA ILE A 282 -5.99 -20.62 18.22
C ILE A 282 -5.40 -19.51 17.34
N GLU A 283 -6.05 -18.35 17.26
CA GLU A 283 -5.56 -17.20 16.52
C GLU A 283 -4.23 -16.67 17.09
N GLU A 284 -4.16 -16.50 18.40
CA GLU A 284 -2.94 -16.09 19.11
C GLU A 284 -1.79 -17.10 18.90
N ASP A 285 -2.07 -18.40 19.05
CA ASP A 285 -1.09 -19.48 18.87
C ASP A 285 -0.59 -19.54 17.41
N THR A 286 -1.51 -19.47 16.44
CA THR A 286 -1.15 -19.50 15.00
C THR A 286 -0.32 -18.28 14.61
N VAL A 287 -0.65 -17.09 15.12
CA VAL A 287 0.16 -15.88 14.89
C VAL A 287 1.56 -16.05 15.49
N ALA A 288 1.67 -16.58 16.71
CA ALA A 288 2.95 -16.83 17.34
C ALA A 288 3.81 -17.85 16.57
N GLU A 289 3.20 -18.87 15.97
CA GLU A 289 3.89 -19.92 15.23
C GLU A 289 4.23 -19.54 13.78
N GLU A 290 3.33 -18.85 13.08
CA GLU A 290 3.46 -18.59 11.63
C GLU A 290 3.91 -17.17 11.28
N LEU A 291 3.77 -16.19 12.18
CA LEU A 291 4.07 -14.79 11.89
C LEU A 291 5.29 -14.27 12.67
N TYR A 292 5.33 -14.49 13.98
CA TYR A 292 6.42 -13.99 14.84
C TYR A 292 7.83 -14.48 14.45
N PRO A 293 8.04 -15.70 13.93
CA PRO A 293 9.39 -16.13 13.53
C PRO A 293 10.03 -15.28 12.42
N PHE A 294 9.22 -14.49 11.70
CA PHE A 294 9.69 -13.61 10.63
C PHE A 294 9.68 -12.12 11.02
N MET A 295 9.12 -11.79 12.19
CA MET A 295 9.20 -10.45 12.78
C MET A 295 10.46 -10.42 13.64
N SER A 296 11.51 -9.75 13.16
CA SER A 296 12.72 -9.55 13.97
C SER A 296 12.34 -8.89 15.31
N PRO A 297 13.02 -9.23 16.42
CA PRO A 297 12.80 -8.59 17.72
C PRO A 297 13.19 -7.11 17.72
#